data_AF-A0A6A0AS70-F1
#
_entry.id   AF-A0A6A0AS70-F1
#
_cell.length_a   1.000
_cell.length_b   1.000
_cell.length_c   1.000
_cell.angle_alpha   90.00
_cell.angle_beta   90.00
_cell.angle_gamma   90.00
#
_symmetry.space_group_name_H-M   'P 1'
#
loop_
_entity.id
_entity.type
_entity.pdbx_description
1 polymer ?
#
loop_
_entity_poly.entity_id
_entity_poly.type
_entity_poly.pdbx_seq_one_letter_code
_entity_poly.pdbx_strand_id
1 'polypeptide(L)'
;MRYFNTAGPCVPTRHYMVPAQERLPRARGYIEQGQYFVVHAPRQTGKTTVLAAMARELTASGRYAALHFSCESAEVAGEDYGQAELLVLEAIRRSAESAGLPDELAPPASWPDAVPGSRLTRGLTEWVRNCPRPLVLFFDEIDALRGESLRSVLRQLRDGFTVSRVGFPHAVVLSGLRDVRDYKAASGGDPGRLGTSSPFNIKVASLRLGDFAEAEVAELYGQHTTETGQDFTVDALERAFGFTQGQPWLVNALAREVVEEMGVPSDTPITAEHMEEAKERLILARATHLDSLAARLGEDRVRRVIQPVIAGELLLQTDTYDDDLAYVRDLGLVAPDAPVRVANPIYQEVIVRVLGNNTEGQVVAAPSSFRLPDGRIDMDKLLCSFAEFWRENGEILATASTYPEAAAQLVTMAYLHRIVNGAGFIDREYGVGRRRVDLLIRQPYTAADGSRAVQREALELKVWRQGRTDPLAEGLAQLDDYLDRMELSTGTLVVFDTRPQAAPVHERTAFSQQTTPSGRTVTLLRA
;
A
#
# COMPACT_ATOMS: atom_id res chain seq x y z
N MET A 1 -29.19 -5.39 5.23
CA MET A 1 -28.47 -4.11 5.11
C MET A 1 -27.06 -4.41 4.66
N ARG A 2 -26.57 -3.72 3.65
CA ARG A 2 -25.19 -3.88 3.16
C ARG A 2 -24.20 -3.15 4.07
N TYR A 3 -22.94 -3.56 4.03
CA TYR A 3 -21.87 -2.97 4.83
C TYR A 3 -20.55 -2.82 4.04
N PHE A 4 -19.63 -2.01 4.56
CA PHE A 4 -18.29 -1.83 3.97
C PHE A 4 -17.39 -3.01 4.32
N ASN A 5 -16.86 -3.71 3.32
CA ASN A 5 -16.14 -4.95 3.57
C ASN A 5 -14.62 -4.75 3.58
N THR A 6 -13.97 -5.27 4.62
CA THR A 6 -12.51 -5.19 4.80
C THR A 6 -11.84 -6.57 4.85
N ALA A 7 -12.60 -7.67 4.69
CA ALA A 7 -12.08 -9.03 4.74
C ALA A 7 -12.71 -9.94 3.69
N GLY A 8 -11.87 -10.72 3.00
CA GLY A 8 -12.32 -11.64 1.95
C GLY A 8 -12.96 -10.97 0.73
N PRO A 9 -13.45 -11.76 -0.24
CA PRO A 9 -14.08 -11.23 -1.45
C PRO A 9 -15.42 -10.53 -1.18
N CYS A 10 -15.76 -9.52 -1.98
CA CYS A 10 -17.05 -8.84 -1.82
C CYS A 10 -18.22 -9.63 -2.41
N VAL A 11 -19.36 -9.60 -1.71
CA VAL A 11 -20.61 -10.22 -2.13
C VAL A 11 -21.65 -9.12 -2.43
N PRO A 12 -22.16 -8.99 -3.67
CA PRO A 12 -23.02 -7.86 -4.05
C PRO A 12 -24.27 -7.66 -3.18
N THR A 13 -24.84 -8.74 -2.67
CA THR A 13 -26.04 -8.69 -1.81
C THR A 13 -25.75 -8.31 -0.37
N ARG A 14 -24.48 -8.28 0.04
CA ARG A 14 -24.04 -8.01 1.42
C ARG A 14 -23.17 -6.78 1.56
N HIS A 15 -22.42 -6.40 0.52
CA HIS A 15 -21.40 -5.37 0.63
C HIS A 15 -21.64 -4.22 -0.34
N TYR A 16 -21.23 -3.02 0.05
CA TYR A 16 -21.04 -1.91 -0.88
C TYR A 16 -19.84 -2.23 -1.77
N MET A 17 -19.97 -2.00 -3.09
CA MET A 17 -18.90 -2.32 -4.03
C MET A 17 -18.96 -1.47 -5.30
N VAL A 18 -17.80 -1.14 -5.84
CA VAL A 18 -17.65 -0.57 -7.18
C VAL A 18 -17.78 -1.69 -8.22
N PRO A 19 -18.49 -1.48 -9.34
CA PRO A 19 -18.66 -2.50 -10.38
C PRO A 19 -17.34 -3.06 -10.93
N ALA A 20 -17.24 -4.39 -11.02
CA ALA A 20 -16.03 -5.08 -11.46
C ALA A 20 -15.62 -4.75 -12.91
N GLN A 21 -16.60 -4.54 -13.78
CA GLN A 21 -16.37 -4.31 -15.21
C GLN A 21 -15.66 -2.97 -15.48
N GLU A 22 -15.95 -1.95 -14.67
CA GLU A 22 -15.36 -0.62 -14.79
C GLU A 22 -13.90 -0.60 -14.35
N ARG A 23 -13.55 -1.54 -13.46
CA ARG A 23 -12.21 -1.70 -12.89
C ARG A 23 -11.22 -2.36 -13.85
N LEU A 24 -11.69 -3.14 -14.84
CA LEU A 24 -10.87 -3.81 -15.85
C LEU A 24 -11.50 -3.70 -17.27
N PRO A 25 -11.61 -2.47 -17.83
CA PRO A 25 -12.42 -2.23 -19.03
C PRO A 25 -11.89 -2.97 -20.28
N ARG A 26 -10.59 -3.23 -20.36
CA ARG A 26 -9.96 -3.94 -21.48
C ARG A 26 -10.04 -5.47 -21.39
N ALA A 27 -10.32 -6.02 -20.20
CA ALA A 27 -10.24 -7.46 -19.99
C ALA A 27 -11.28 -8.22 -20.83
N ARG A 28 -12.49 -7.68 -20.95
CA ARG A 28 -13.55 -8.28 -21.78
C ARG A 28 -13.17 -8.38 -23.25
N GLY A 29 -12.52 -7.35 -23.81
CA GLY A 29 -12.06 -7.37 -25.20
C GLY A 29 -11.01 -8.46 -25.46
N TYR A 30 -10.10 -8.70 -24.52
CA TYR A 30 -9.13 -9.80 -24.65
C TYR A 30 -9.78 -11.18 -24.52
N ILE A 31 -10.77 -11.33 -23.65
CA ILE A 31 -11.54 -12.58 -23.51
C ILE A 31 -12.29 -12.87 -24.80
N GLU A 32 -12.96 -11.87 -25.39
CA GLU A 32 -13.69 -12.03 -26.66
C GLU A 32 -12.78 -12.40 -27.84
N GLN A 33 -11.52 -11.96 -27.80
CA GLN A 33 -10.51 -12.31 -28.79
C GLN A 33 -9.87 -13.68 -28.55
N GLY A 34 -10.20 -14.38 -27.46
CA GLY A 34 -9.57 -15.64 -27.05
C GLY A 34 -8.08 -15.48 -26.73
N GLN A 35 -7.74 -14.42 -25.98
CA GLN A 35 -6.36 -14.08 -25.63
C GLN A 35 -6.06 -14.40 -24.17
N TYR A 36 -4.79 -14.74 -23.91
CA TYR A 36 -4.30 -14.95 -22.55
C TYR A 36 -3.67 -13.64 -22.06
N PHE A 37 -3.96 -13.25 -20.83
CA PHE A 37 -3.42 -12.02 -20.26
C PHE A 37 -3.27 -12.15 -18.75
N VAL A 38 -2.60 -11.16 -18.17
CA VAL A 38 -2.29 -11.15 -16.74
C VAL A 38 -2.98 -9.97 -16.09
N VAL A 39 -3.49 -10.18 -14.88
CA VAL A 39 -3.98 -9.13 -14.00
C VAL A 39 -3.06 -9.07 -12.80
N HIS A 40 -2.37 -7.95 -12.61
CA HIS A 40 -1.51 -7.75 -11.44
C HIS A 40 -2.02 -6.58 -10.63
N ALA A 41 -1.89 -6.70 -9.31
CA ALA A 41 -2.32 -5.67 -8.38
C ALA A 41 -1.69 -5.92 -7.02
N PRO A 42 -1.36 -4.85 -6.27
CA PRO A 42 -1.03 -4.96 -4.85
C PRO A 42 -2.07 -5.76 -4.05
N ARG A 43 -1.66 -6.25 -2.87
CA ARG A 43 -2.60 -6.89 -1.92
C ARG A 43 -3.74 -5.94 -1.60
N GLN A 44 -4.92 -6.50 -1.34
CA GLN A 44 -6.10 -5.74 -0.87
C GLN A 44 -6.62 -4.67 -1.85
N THR A 45 -6.49 -4.91 -3.16
CA THR A 45 -7.01 -4.04 -4.24
C THR A 45 -8.34 -4.55 -4.85
N GLY A 46 -8.91 -5.63 -4.31
CA GLY A 46 -10.16 -6.22 -4.78
C GLY A 46 -10.01 -7.16 -5.99
N LYS A 47 -8.80 -7.62 -6.31
CA LYS A 47 -8.51 -8.53 -7.44
C LYS A 47 -9.42 -9.76 -7.47
N THR A 48 -9.44 -10.55 -6.40
CA THR A 48 -10.32 -11.73 -6.27
C THR A 48 -11.79 -11.38 -6.45
N THR A 49 -12.26 -10.27 -5.86
CA THR A 49 -13.63 -9.77 -6.04
C THR A 49 -13.95 -9.51 -7.50
N VAL A 50 -13.07 -8.81 -8.22
CA VAL A 50 -13.26 -8.47 -9.63
C VAL A 50 -13.26 -9.72 -10.51
N LEU A 51 -12.30 -10.62 -10.34
CA LEU A 51 -12.19 -11.84 -11.17
C LEU A 51 -13.36 -12.80 -10.93
N ALA A 52 -13.78 -12.98 -9.68
CA ALA A 52 -14.93 -13.81 -9.36
C ALA A 52 -16.23 -13.21 -9.92
N ALA A 53 -16.41 -11.88 -9.86
CA ALA A 53 -17.56 -11.21 -10.47
C ALA A 53 -17.56 -11.38 -12.00
N MET A 54 -16.42 -11.16 -12.66
CA MET A 54 -16.29 -11.38 -14.10
C MET A 54 -16.60 -12.82 -14.52
N ALA A 55 -16.13 -13.83 -13.79
CA ALA A 55 -16.43 -15.23 -14.07
C ALA A 55 -17.95 -15.51 -14.02
N ARG A 56 -18.64 -14.99 -12.98
CA ARG A 56 -20.10 -15.12 -12.87
C ARG A 56 -20.83 -14.42 -14.02
N GLU A 57 -20.44 -13.19 -14.37
CA GLU A 57 -21.05 -12.43 -15.46
C GLU A 57 -20.86 -13.10 -16.82
N LEU A 58 -19.66 -13.65 -17.09
CA LEU A 58 -19.37 -14.36 -18.34
C LEU A 58 -20.22 -15.64 -18.46
N THR A 59 -20.32 -16.41 -17.39
CA THR A 59 -21.18 -17.62 -17.37
C THR A 59 -22.66 -17.26 -17.50
N ALA A 60 -23.12 -16.22 -16.79
CA ALA A 60 -24.50 -15.74 -16.85
C ALA A 60 -24.88 -15.17 -18.23
N SER A 61 -23.90 -14.66 -19.00
CA SER A 61 -24.14 -14.18 -20.37
C SER A 61 -24.54 -15.29 -21.35
N GLY A 62 -24.40 -16.57 -20.97
CA GLY A 62 -24.67 -17.72 -21.83
C GLY A 62 -23.59 -18.00 -22.90
N ARG A 63 -22.65 -17.08 -23.10
CA ARG A 63 -21.62 -17.20 -24.16
C ARG A 63 -20.41 -18.03 -23.76
N TYR A 64 -20.09 -18.11 -22.47
CA TYR A 64 -18.88 -18.75 -21.96
C TYR A 64 -19.21 -19.71 -20.82
N ALA A 65 -18.34 -20.69 -20.59
CA ALA A 65 -18.20 -21.35 -19.30
C ALA A 65 -17.00 -20.71 -18.62
N ALA A 66 -17.23 -19.91 -17.57
CA ALA A 66 -16.16 -19.19 -16.90
C ALA A 66 -16.04 -19.60 -15.43
N LEU A 67 -14.80 -19.84 -15.00
CA LEU A 67 -14.50 -20.25 -13.63
C LEU A 67 -13.34 -19.44 -13.06
N HIS A 68 -13.54 -18.94 -11.84
CA HIS A 68 -12.50 -18.41 -10.96
C HIS A 68 -12.14 -19.44 -9.88
N PHE A 69 -10.85 -19.60 -9.63
CA PHE A 69 -10.32 -20.45 -8.57
C PHE A 69 -8.98 -19.89 -8.07
N SER A 70 -8.63 -20.19 -6.81
CA SER A 70 -7.32 -19.81 -6.23
C SER A 70 -6.30 -20.93 -6.40
N CYS A 71 -5.05 -20.55 -6.67
CA CYS A 71 -3.89 -21.45 -6.69
C CYS A 71 -3.18 -21.56 -5.33
N GLU A 72 -3.60 -20.82 -4.29
CA GLU A 72 -2.95 -20.82 -2.98
C GLU A 72 -2.87 -22.22 -2.34
N SER A 73 -3.90 -23.06 -2.52
CA SER A 73 -3.90 -24.42 -1.99
C SER A 73 -2.77 -25.29 -2.54
N ALA A 74 -2.16 -24.89 -3.66
CA ALA A 74 -1.03 -25.58 -4.27
C ALA A 74 0.34 -25.06 -3.80
N GLU A 75 0.42 -24.00 -2.98
CA GLU A 75 1.69 -23.49 -2.42
C GLU A 75 2.45 -24.57 -1.64
N VAL A 76 1.72 -25.45 -0.93
CA VAL A 76 2.28 -26.53 -0.11
C VAL A 76 3.10 -27.56 -0.91
N ALA A 77 2.92 -27.60 -2.24
CA ALA A 77 3.69 -28.49 -3.10
C ALA A 77 5.17 -28.06 -3.23
N GLY A 78 5.48 -26.79 -2.96
CA GLY A 78 6.84 -26.27 -3.12
C GLY A 78 7.37 -26.49 -4.54
N GLU A 79 8.46 -27.25 -4.67
CA GLU A 79 9.10 -27.61 -5.94
C GLU A 79 8.52 -28.89 -6.60
N ASP A 80 7.61 -29.61 -5.92
CA ASP A 80 6.95 -30.79 -6.48
C ASP A 80 5.85 -30.39 -7.47
N TYR A 81 6.26 -30.17 -8.72
CA TYR A 81 5.37 -29.77 -9.80
C TYR A 81 4.27 -30.81 -10.09
N GLY A 82 4.53 -32.10 -9.84
CA GLY A 82 3.53 -33.15 -10.03
C GLY A 82 2.40 -33.03 -9.01
N GLN A 83 2.74 -32.77 -7.75
CA GLN A 83 1.77 -32.50 -6.70
C GLN A 83 1.04 -31.16 -6.92
N ALA A 84 1.76 -30.12 -7.35
CA ALA A 84 1.16 -28.83 -7.69
C ALA A 84 0.07 -28.95 -8.78
N GLU A 85 0.34 -29.72 -9.84
CA GLU A 85 -0.66 -29.97 -10.91
C GLU A 85 -1.94 -30.62 -10.39
N LEU A 86 -1.82 -31.61 -9.49
CA LEU A 86 -2.98 -32.28 -8.89
C LEU A 86 -3.77 -31.32 -8.00
N LEU A 87 -3.09 -30.51 -7.20
CA LEU A 87 -3.73 -29.53 -6.32
C LEU A 87 -4.44 -28.41 -7.11
N VAL A 88 -3.88 -27.97 -8.24
CA VAL A 88 -4.53 -27.00 -9.14
C VAL A 88 -5.78 -27.62 -9.79
N LEU A 89 -5.68 -28.84 -10.31
CA LEU A 89 -6.82 -29.56 -10.89
C LEU A 89 -7.93 -29.82 -9.86
N GLU A 90 -7.56 -30.07 -8.60
CA GLU A 90 -8.50 -30.21 -7.50
C GLU A 90 -9.14 -28.87 -7.11
N ALA A 91 -8.37 -27.78 -7.08
CA ALA A 91 -8.90 -26.43 -6.85
C ALA A 91 -9.95 -26.06 -7.92
N ILE A 92 -9.68 -26.35 -9.19
CA ILE A 92 -10.63 -26.18 -10.29
C ILE A 92 -11.94 -26.93 -10.01
N ARG A 93 -11.87 -28.22 -9.66
CA ARG A 93 -13.05 -29.03 -9.38
C ARG A 93 -13.87 -28.44 -8.23
N ARG A 94 -13.23 -28.18 -7.09
CA ARG A 94 -13.91 -27.62 -5.90
C ARG A 94 -14.56 -26.27 -6.18
N SER A 95 -13.87 -25.41 -6.94
CA SER A 95 -14.43 -24.11 -7.32
C SER A 95 -15.61 -24.26 -8.27
N ALA A 96 -15.58 -25.21 -9.22
CA ALA A 96 -16.71 -25.50 -10.11
C ALA A 96 -17.96 -25.97 -9.33
N GLU A 97 -17.76 -26.88 -8.37
CA GLU A 97 -18.80 -27.38 -7.47
C GLU A 97 -19.36 -26.25 -6.61
N SER A 98 -18.49 -25.48 -5.96
CA SER A 98 -18.89 -24.37 -5.09
C SER A 98 -19.58 -23.23 -5.85
N ALA A 99 -19.23 -23.01 -7.11
CA ALA A 99 -19.89 -22.03 -7.97
C ALA A 99 -21.26 -22.53 -8.49
N GLY A 100 -21.57 -23.83 -8.30
CA GLY A 100 -22.77 -24.45 -8.82
C GLY A 100 -22.82 -24.43 -10.35
N LEU A 101 -21.67 -24.68 -11.02
CA LEU A 101 -21.67 -24.82 -12.47
C LEU A 101 -22.61 -25.96 -12.89
N PRO A 102 -23.50 -25.75 -13.88
CA PRO A 102 -24.32 -26.83 -14.40
C PRO A 102 -23.47 -28.01 -14.87
N ASP A 103 -23.97 -29.23 -14.77
CA ASP A 103 -23.24 -30.45 -15.15
C ASP A 103 -22.67 -30.39 -16.58
N GLU A 104 -23.37 -29.74 -17.51
CA GLU A 104 -22.90 -29.53 -18.88
C GLU A 104 -21.67 -28.60 -18.98
N LEU A 105 -21.45 -27.70 -18.02
CA LEU A 105 -20.32 -26.77 -17.98
C LEU A 105 -19.22 -27.23 -17.01
N ALA A 106 -19.51 -28.20 -16.16
CA ALA A 106 -18.61 -28.68 -15.11
C ALA A 106 -17.37 -29.42 -15.69
N PRO A 107 -16.25 -29.44 -14.95
CA PRO A 107 -15.11 -30.29 -15.31
C PRO A 107 -15.49 -31.77 -15.29
N PRO A 108 -14.72 -32.65 -15.97
CA PRO A 108 -14.99 -34.08 -15.96
C PRO A 108 -14.94 -34.66 -14.54
N ALA A 109 -15.82 -35.64 -14.27
CA ALA A 109 -15.97 -36.26 -12.95
C ALA A 109 -14.63 -36.80 -12.42
N SER A 110 -13.83 -37.41 -13.30
CA SER A 110 -12.44 -37.76 -13.05
C SER A 110 -11.53 -37.09 -14.07
N TRP A 111 -10.39 -36.59 -13.60
CA TRP A 111 -9.35 -36.10 -14.51
C TRP A 111 -8.69 -37.30 -15.20
N PRO A 112 -8.36 -37.20 -16.50
CA PRO A 112 -7.69 -38.28 -17.22
C PRO A 112 -6.28 -38.50 -16.66
N ASP A 113 -5.87 -39.76 -16.51
CA ASP A 113 -4.53 -40.11 -16.04
C ASP A 113 -3.46 -39.49 -16.95
N ALA A 114 -2.46 -38.83 -16.37
CA ALA A 114 -1.37 -38.26 -17.13
C ALA A 114 -0.09 -38.23 -16.29
N VAL A 115 1.05 -38.27 -16.99
CA VAL A 115 2.36 -38.12 -16.34
C VAL A 115 2.51 -36.71 -15.76
N PRO A 116 3.19 -36.52 -14.63
CA PRO A 116 3.58 -35.20 -14.14
C PRO A 116 4.20 -34.36 -15.25
N GLY A 117 3.84 -33.08 -15.34
CA GLY A 117 4.23 -32.18 -16.43
C GLY A 117 3.24 -32.12 -17.59
N SER A 118 2.18 -32.94 -17.58
CA SER A 118 1.16 -32.96 -18.64
C SER A 118 -0.29 -33.00 -18.13
N ARG A 119 -0.49 -33.08 -16.81
CA ARG A 119 -1.81 -33.28 -16.18
C ARG A 119 -2.75 -32.12 -16.44
N LEU A 120 -2.27 -30.88 -16.34
CA LEU A 120 -3.10 -29.71 -16.63
C LEU A 120 -3.47 -29.65 -18.10
N THR A 121 -2.51 -29.84 -19.01
CA THR A 121 -2.80 -29.84 -20.45
C THR A 121 -3.86 -30.89 -20.79
N ARG A 122 -3.71 -32.12 -20.29
CA ARG A 122 -4.64 -33.23 -20.58
C ARG A 122 -6.02 -32.98 -19.95
N GLY A 123 -6.05 -32.57 -18.67
CA GLY A 123 -7.30 -32.29 -17.95
C GLY A 123 -8.10 -31.15 -18.56
N LEU A 124 -7.45 -30.03 -18.87
CA LEU A 124 -8.12 -28.87 -19.47
C LEU A 124 -8.60 -29.15 -20.90
N THR A 125 -7.83 -29.91 -21.69
CA THR A 125 -8.26 -30.37 -23.02
C THR A 125 -9.52 -31.23 -22.91
N GLU A 126 -9.57 -32.15 -21.95
CA GLU A 126 -10.74 -33.01 -21.73
C GLU A 126 -11.96 -32.22 -21.28
N TRP A 127 -11.77 -31.20 -20.43
CA TRP A 127 -12.88 -30.32 -20.06
C TRP A 127 -13.42 -29.54 -21.27
N VAL A 128 -12.55 -28.93 -22.09
CA VAL A 128 -12.96 -28.18 -23.28
C VAL A 128 -13.72 -29.07 -24.26
N ARG A 129 -13.34 -30.34 -24.42
CA ARG A 129 -14.05 -31.29 -25.29
C ARG A 129 -15.48 -31.59 -24.83
N ASN A 130 -15.69 -31.64 -23.52
CA ASN A 130 -16.98 -31.98 -22.92
C ASN A 130 -17.84 -30.73 -22.61
N CYS A 131 -17.28 -29.53 -22.70
CA CYS A 131 -17.98 -28.28 -22.44
C CYS A 131 -18.61 -27.72 -23.74
N PRO A 132 -19.92 -27.44 -23.78
CA PRO A 132 -20.58 -26.90 -24.96
C PRO A 132 -20.25 -25.41 -25.21
N ARG A 133 -19.57 -24.75 -24.27
CA ARG A 133 -19.24 -23.32 -24.33
C ARG A 133 -17.73 -23.11 -24.26
N PRO A 134 -17.19 -22.06 -24.92
CA PRO A 134 -15.79 -21.70 -24.77
C PRO A 134 -15.42 -21.46 -23.30
N LEU A 135 -14.37 -22.14 -22.85
CA LEU A 135 -13.92 -22.14 -21.46
C LEU A 135 -13.03 -20.93 -21.16
N VAL A 136 -13.34 -20.18 -20.10
CA VAL A 136 -12.54 -19.04 -19.62
C VAL A 136 -12.11 -19.29 -18.18
N LEU A 137 -10.81 -19.29 -17.91
CA LEU A 137 -10.28 -19.63 -16.59
C LEU A 137 -9.51 -18.47 -15.96
N PHE A 138 -9.86 -18.14 -14.73
CA PHE A 138 -9.16 -17.15 -13.90
C PHE A 138 -8.34 -17.90 -12.84
N PHE A 139 -7.03 -17.99 -13.07
CA PHE A 139 -6.05 -18.51 -12.12
C PHE A 139 -5.68 -17.40 -11.15
N ASP A 140 -6.33 -17.35 -10.00
CA ASP A 140 -6.05 -16.36 -8.98
C ASP A 140 -4.86 -16.78 -8.11
N GLU A 141 -4.06 -15.79 -7.71
CA GLU A 141 -2.85 -15.97 -6.89
C GLU A 141 -1.91 -17.06 -7.44
N ILE A 142 -1.69 -17.05 -8.77
CA ILE A 142 -0.78 -18.00 -9.42
C ILE A 142 0.66 -17.86 -8.89
N ASP A 143 1.00 -16.70 -8.34
CA ASP A 143 2.28 -16.40 -7.69
C ASP A 143 2.45 -17.04 -6.30
N ALA A 144 1.43 -17.74 -5.79
CA ALA A 144 1.58 -18.67 -4.68
C ALA A 144 2.43 -19.88 -5.07
N LEU A 145 2.36 -20.33 -6.33
CA LEU A 145 3.28 -21.32 -6.87
C LEU A 145 4.67 -20.69 -7.08
N ARG A 146 5.73 -21.44 -6.79
CA ARG A 146 7.13 -21.00 -6.96
C ARG A 146 7.98 -22.05 -7.66
N GLY A 147 9.17 -21.66 -8.11
CA GLY A 147 10.16 -22.57 -8.66
C GLY A 147 9.65 -23.39 -9.85
N GLU A 148 9.92 -24.70 -9.82
CA GLU A 148 9.54 -25.65 -10.87
C GLU A 148 8.02 -25.88 -10.93
N SER A 149 7.29 -25.74 -9.83
CA SER A 149 5.82 -25.85 -9.83
C SER A 149 5.17 -24.77 -10.68
N LEU A 150 5.51 -23.50 -10.45
CA LEU A 150 5.03 -22.39 -11.27
C LEU A 150 5.44 -22.57 -12.75
N ARG A 151 6.69 -22.95 -12.97
CA ARG A 151 7.24 -23.16 -14.32
C ARG A 151 6.51 -24.27 -15.08
N SER A 152 6.17 -25.38 -14.42
CA SER A 152 5.41 -26.47 -15.02
C SER A 152 4.02 -26.03 -15.46
N VAL A 153 3.28 -25.36 -14.57
CA VAL A 153 1.93 -24.85 -14.85
C VAL A 153 1.94 -23.88 -16.04
N LEU A 154 2.84 -22.90 -16.04
CA LEU A 154 2.93 -21.90 -17.12
C LEU A 154 3.30 -22.54 -18.47
N ARG A 155 4.19 -23.55 -18.47
CA ARG A 155 4.59 -24.26 -19.69
C ARG A 155 3.46 -25.10 -20.27
N GLN A 156 2.68 -25.76 -19.43
CA GLN A 156 1.50 -26.54 -19.86
C GLN A 156 0.42 -25.65 -20.47
N LEU A 157 0.13 -24.50 -19.85
CA LEU A 157 -0.80 -23.52 -20.41
C LEU A 157 -0.32 -22.98 -21.76
N ARG A 158 0.99 -22.71 -21.88
CA ARG A 158 1.59 -22.26 -23.13
C ARG A 158 1.50 -23.31 -24.24
N ASP A 159 1.86 -24.54 -23.91
CA ASP A 159 1.86 -25.66 -24.85
C ASP A 159 0.44 -25.91 -25.37
N GLY A 160 -0.55 -26.03 -24.49
CA GLY A 160 -1.95 -26.23 -24.89
C GLY A 160 -2.50 -25.11 -25.78
N PHE A 161 -2.21 -23.84 -25.46
CA PHE A 161 -2.63 -22.70 -26.27
C PHE A 161 -1.99 -22.70 -27.67
N THR A 162 -0.72 -23.09 -27.77
CA THR A 162 0.03 -23.10 -29.03
C THR A 162 -0.36 -24.27 -29.92
N VAL A 163 -0.62 -25.44 -29.31
CA VAL A 163 -0.96 -26.67 -30.03
C VAL A 163 -2.40 -26.68 -30.53
N SER A 164 -3.35 -26.18 -29.74
CA SER A 164 -4.77 -26.19 -30.14
C SER A 164 -5.57 -25.03 -29.55
N ARG A 165 -5.79 -23.99 -30.37
CA ARG A 165 -6.58 -22.81 -29.96
C ARG A 165 -8.07 -23.10 -29.76
N VAL A 166 -8.60 -24.14 -30.40
CA VAL A 166 -10.02 -24.53 -30.32
C VAL A 166 -10.24 -25.65 -29.29
N GLY A 167 -9.27 -26.52 -29.08
CA GLY A 167 -9.35 -27.66 -28.15
C GLY A 167 -8.74 -27.41 -26.77
N PHE A 168 -8.47 -26.15 -26.43
CA PHE A 168 -7.89 -25.73 -25.16
C PHE A 168 -8.66 -24.48 -24.65
N PRO A 169 -8.53 -24.04 -23.37
CA PRO A 169 -9.29 -22.91 -22.86
C PRO A 169 -9.24 -21.69 -23.80
N HIS A 170 -10.40 -21.10 -24.04
CA HIS A 170 -10.55 -19.97 -24.95
C HIS A 170 -9.78 -18.75 -24.46
N ALA A 171 -9.82 -18.48 -23.15
CA ALA A 171 -9.03 -17.44 -22.52
C ALA A 171 -8.57 -17.90 -21.12
N VAL A 172 -7.34 -17.52 -20.78
CA VAL A 172 -6.76 -17.73 -19.44
C VAL A 172 -6.29 -16.40 -18.91
N VAL A 173 -6.73 -16.09 -17.70
CA VAL A 173 -6.34 -14.90 -16.95
C VAL A 173 -5.51 -15.35 -15.76
N LEU A 174 -4.25 -14.94 -15.74
CA LEU A 174 -3.36 -15.19 -14.61
C LEU A 174 -3.37 -13.98 -13.68
N SER A 175 -3.55 -14.20 -12.39
CA SER A 175 -3.67 -13.13 -11.40
C SER A 175 -2.67 -13.29 -10.27
N GLY A 176 -2.01 -12.21 -9.87
CA GLY A 176 -0.96 -12.22 -8.84
C GLY A 176 -0.54 -10.83 -8.39
N LEU A 177 0.48 -10.75 -7.55
CA LEU A 177 1.07 -9.48 -7.08
C LEU A 177 1.96 -8.82 -8.12
N ARG A 178 2.62 -9.61 -8.97
CA ARG A 178 3.66 -9.14 -9.90
C ARG A 178 3.26 -9.32 -11.35
N ASP A 179 3.89 -8.54 -12.23
CA ASP A 179 3.93 -8.90 -13.65
C ASP A 179 4.69 -10.23 -13.84
N VAL A 180 4.23 -11.09 -14.74
CA VAL A 180 4.92 -12.30 -15.21
C VAL A 180 6.37 -12.07 -15.66
N ARG A 181 6.74 -10.84 -16.05
CA ARG A 181 8.15 -10.46 -16.29
C ARG A 181 9.03 -10.77 -15.08
N ASP A 182 8.47 -10.72 -13.88
CA ASP A 182 9.14 -11.04 -12.61
C ASP A 182 9.07 -12.52 -12.23
N TYR A 183 8.27 -13.34 -12.93
CA TYR A 183 8.35 -14.80 -12.76
C TYR A 183 9.69 -15.36 -13.23
N LYS A 184 10.50 -14.57 -13.95
CA LYS A 184 11.92 -14.87 -14.19
C LYS A 184 12.68 -15.10 -12.88
N ALA A 185 12.49 -14.23 -11.90
CA ALA A 185 13.14 -14.34 -10.59
C ALA A 185 12.50 -15.42 -9.71
N ALA A 186 11.16 -15.55 -9.76
CA ALA A 186 10.42 -16.54 -8.97
C ALA A 186 10.61 -18.00 -9.44
N SER A 187 10.96 -18.21 -10.72
CA SER A 187 11.32 -19.51 -11.29
C SER A 187 12.83 -19.81 -11.23
N GLY A 188 13.60 -19.09 -10.41
CA GLY A 188 15.02 -19.37 -10.14
C GLY A 188 15.99 -18.96 -11.25
N GLY A 189 15.63 -18.02 -12.13
CA GLY A 189 16.52 -17.51 -13.17
C GLY A 189 17.62 -16.60 -12.60
N ASP A 190 18.89 -16.89 -12.92
CA ASP A 190 20.04 -16.01 -12.67
C ASP A 190 19.88 -14.67 -13.44
N PRO A 191 19.83 -13.51 -12.76
CA PRO A 191 19.67 -12.21 -13.42
C PRO A 191 20.73 -11.92 -14.49
N GLY A 192 21.96 -12.44 -14.30
CA GLY A 192 23.12 -12.18 -15.16
C GLY A 192 23.25 -13.08 -16.39
N ARG A 193 22.41 -14.11 -16.56
CA ARG A 193 22.42 -14.98 -17.74
C ARG A 193 21.47 -14.45 -18.81
N LEU A 194 22.04 -13.75 -19.79
CA LEU A 194 21.39 -13.39 -21.05
C LEU A 194 20.79 -14.64 -21.71
N GLY A 195 19.46 -14.73 -21.68
CA GLY A 195 18.65 -15.64 -22.49
C GLY A 195 17.99 -16.79 -21.73
N THR A 196 16.78 -16.58 -21.22
CA THR A 196 15.61 -17.45 -21.50
C THR A 196 14.33 -16.63 -21.32
N SER A 197 13.48 -16.59 -22.34
CA SER A 197 12.18 -15.87 -22.37
C SER A 197 11.23 -16.34 -21.27
N SER A 198 10.37 -15.45 -20.74
CA SER A 198 9.28 -15.82 -19.82
C SER A 198 8.57 -17.12 -20.28
N PRO A 199 8.32 -18.09 -19.39
CA PRO A 199 7.65 -19.34 -19.75
C PRO A 199 6.22 -19.12 -20.27
N PHE A 200 5.67 -17.91 -20.13
CA PHE A 200 4.33 -17.52 -20.57
C PHE A 200 4.36 -16.39 -21.63
N ASN A 201 5.27 -16.47 -22.61
CA ASN A 201 5.39 -15.49 -23.72
C ASN A 201 4.25 -15.53 -24.77
N ILE A 202 3.06 -15.99 -24.38
CA ILE A 202 1.84 -16.01 -25.21
C ILE A 202 0.82 -14.96 -24.74
N LYS A 203 1.14 -14.18 -23.71
CA LYS A 203 0.24 -13.15 -23.19
C LYS A 203 0.19 -11.93 -24.11
N VAL A 204 -0.99 -11.35 -24.26
CA VAL A 204 -1.17 -10.10 -25.03
C VAL A 204 -0.99 -8.83 -24.20
N ALA A 205 -1.22 -8.91 -22.88
CA ALA A 205 -1.14 -7.76 -21.99
C ALA A 205 -0.90 -8.15 -20.53
N SER A 206 -0.35 -7.21 -19.77
CA SER A 206 -0.44 -7.15 -18.31
C SER A 206 -1.35 -5.99 -17.95
N LEU A 207 -2.50 -6.28 -17.36
CA LEU A 207 -3.44 -5.29 -16.86
C LEU A 207 -3.18 -5.06 -15.37
N ARG A 208 -2.95 -3.80 -15.00
CA ARG A 208 -2.90 -3.41 -13.59
C ARG A 208 -4.32 -3.11 -13.11
N LEU A 209 -4.76 -3.75 -12.04
CA LEU A 209 -5.95 -3.30 -11.31
C LEU A 209 -5.56 -2.11 -10.45
N GLY A 210 -6.09 -0.93 -10.77
CA GLY A 210 -5.72 0.33 -10.12
C GLY A 210 -6.39 0.54 -8.78
N ASP A 211 -6.11 1.67 -8.14
CA ASP A 211 -6.89 2.16 -6.99
C ASP A 211 -8.21 2.79 -7.48
N PHE A 212 -9.15 3.10 -6.58
CA PHE A 212 -10.38 3.79 -6.94
C PHE A 212 -10.09 5.24 -7.34
N ALA A 213 -10.77 5.75 -8.36
CA ALA A 213 -10.86 7.17 -8.62
C ALA A 213 -11.73 7.86 -7.56
N GLU A 214 -11.58 9.16 -7.40
CA GLU A 214 -12.39 9.97 -6.47
C GLU A 214 -13.90 9.79 -6.71
N ALA A 215 -14.33 9.73 -7.98
CA ALA A 215 -15.72 9.46 -8.35
C ALA A 215 -16.19 8.06 -7.92
N GLU A 216 -15.33 7.04 -8.03
CA GLU A 216 -15.65 5.66 -7.59
C GLU A 216 -15.76 5.59 -6.05
N VAL A 217 -14.96 6.37 -5.31
CA VAL A 217 -15.08 6.48 -3.84
C VAL A 217 -16.40 7.17 -3.46
N ALA A 218 -16.74 8.26 -4.13
CA ALA A 218 -18.01 8.96 -3.93
C ALA A 218 -19.22 8.06 -4.24
N GLU A 219 -19.16 7.29 -5.34
CA GLU A 219 -20.19 6.31 -5.68
C GLU A 219 -20.32 5.23 -4.59
N LEU A 220 -19.19 4.65 -4.16
CA LEU A 220 -19.17 3.61 -3.14
C LEU A 220 -19.81 4.08 -1.83
N TYR A 221 -19.46 5.28 -1.35
CA TYR A 221 -20.03 5.85 -0.12
C TYR A 221 -21.49 6.28 -0.33
N GLY A 222 -21.82 6.77 -1.53
CA GLY A 222 -23.18 7.12 -1.92
C GLY A 222 -24.15 5.94 -1.88
N GLN A 223 -23.67 4.70 -2.06
CA GLN A 223 -24.50 3.50 -1.87
C GLN A 223 -24.98 3.36 -0.42
N HIS A 224 -24.12 3.67 0.56
CA HIS A 224 -24.51 3.70 1.97
C HIS A 224 -25.54 4.79 2.21
N THR A 225 -25.25 6.03 1.79
CA THR A 225 -26.17 7.16 1.94
C THR A 225 -27.56 6.87 1.34
N THR A 226 -27.61 6.24 0.17
CA THR A 226 -28.88 5.86 -0.47
C THR A 226 -29.66 4.81 0.35
N GLU A 227 -28.96 3.88 1.01
CA GLU A 227 -29.57 2.79 1.77
C GLU A 227 -29.96 3.20 3.20
N THR A 228 -29.21 4.11 3.82
CA THR A 228 -29.35 4.46 5.25
C THR A 228 -29.96 5.84 5.49
N GLY A 229 -29.87 6.74 4.50
CA GLY A 229 -30.17 8.17 4.66
C GLY A 229 -29.08 8.97 5.38
N GLN A 230 -27.97 8.33 5.79
CA GLN A 230 -26.84 9.01 6.44
C GLN A 230 -25.86 9.55 5.39
N ASP A 231 -25.76 10.88 5.31
CA ASP A 231 -24.91 11.55 4.33
C ASP A 231 -23.44 11.56 4.76
N PHE A 232 -22.53 11.38 3.80
CA PHE A 232 -21.14 11.82 3.91
C PHE A 232 -21.03 13.24 3.36
N THR A 233 -20.47 14.17 4.12
CA THR A 233 -20.25 15.53 3.60
C THR A 233 -19.21 15.54 2.48
N VAL A 234 -19.22 16.58 1.64
CA VAL A 234 -18.21 16.76 0.57
C VAL A 234 -16.80 16.72 1.15
N ASP A 235 -16.55 17.47 2.23
CA ASP A 235 -15.25 17.47 2.90
C ASP A 235 -14.86 16.09 3.46
N ALA A 236 -15.83 15.26 3.88
CA ALA A 236 -15.55 13.89 4.34
C ALA A 236 -15.08 13.00 3.18
N LEU A 237 -15.69 13.13 2.00
CA LEU A 237 -15.29 12.42 0.79
C LEU A 237 -13.89 12.85 0.32
N GLU A 238 -13.62 14.16 0.29
CA GLU A 238 -12.30 14.71 -0.04
C GLU A 238 -11.23 14.20 0.93
N ARG A 239 -11.53 14.13 2.23
CA ARG A 239 -10.61 13.57 3.24
C ARG A 239 -10.40 12.08 3.06
N ALA A 240 -11.45 11.30 2.85
CA ALA A 240 -11.35 9.86 2.62
C ALA A 240 -10.47 9.57 1.38
N PHE A 241 -10.72 10.25 0.26
CA PHE A 241 -9.87 10.11 -0.92
C PHE A 241 -8.44 10.61 -0.67
N GLY A 242 -8.29 11.77 -0.01
CA GLY A 242 -6.99 12.34 0.35
C GLY A 242 -6.10 11.37 1.14
N PHE A 243 -6.64 10.72 2.18
CA PHE A 243 -5.88 9.80 3.03
C PHE A 243 -5.56 8.46 2.37
N THR A 244 -6.45 7.96 1.53
CA THR A 244 -6.36 6.61 0.96
C THR A 244 -5.76 6.60 -0.43
N GLN A 245 -5.81 7.73 -1.13
CA GLN A 245 -5.56 7.86 -2.57
C GLN A 245 -6.34 6.79 -3.38
N GLY A 246 -7.54 6.45 -2.91
CA GLY A 246 -8.41 5.45 -3.54
C GLY A 246 -8.06 3.99 -3.25
N GLN A 247 -7.07 3.69 -2.40
CA GLN A 247 -6.69 2.31 -2.11
C GLN A 247 -7.92 1.52 -1.59
N PRO A 248 -8.38 0.45 -2.28
CA PRO A 248 -9.71 -0.10 -2.06
C PRO A 248 -10.03 -0.57 -0.64
N TRP A 249 -9.05 -1.17 0.04
CA TRP A 249 -9.23 -1.65 1.41
C TRP A 249 -9.24 -0.51 2.42
N LEU A 250 -8.38 0.49 2.26
CA LEU A 250 -8.35 1.68 3.12
C LEU A 250 -9.64 2.49 2.97
N VAL A 251 -10.16 2.62 1.74
CA VAL A 251 -11.45 3.30 1.48
C VAL A 251 -12.58 2.60 2.23
N ASN A 252 -12.66 1.26 2.17
CA ASN A 252 -13.67 0.50 2.92
C ASN A 252 -13.41 0.54 4.43
N ALA A 253 -12.16 0.47 4.87
CA ALA A 253 -11.78 0.46 6.27
C ALA A 253 -12.12 1.79 6.96
N LEU A 254 -11.87 2.93 6.32
CA LEU A 254 -12.25 4.23 6.87
C LEU A 254 -13.78 4.36 7.04
N ALA A 255 -14.55 4.03 6.00
CA ALA A 255 -16.01 4.10 6.11
C ALA A 255 -16.56 3.15 7.16
N ARG A 256 -16.00 1.92 7.23
CA ARG A 256 -16.36 0.94 8.25
C ARG A 256 -16.04 1.44 9.65
N GLU A 257 -14.84 2.00 9.85
CA GLU A 257 -14.43 2.56 11.15
C GLU A 257 -15.42 3.65 11.61
N VAL A 258 -15.81 4.56 10.71
CA VAL A 258 -16.77 5.63 11.06
C VAL A 258 -18.17 5.08 11.36
N VAL A 259 -18.70 4.22 10.50
CA VAL A 259 -20.09 3.76 10.57
C VAL A 259 -20.29 2.70 11.65
N GLU A 260 -19.36 1.76 11.81
CA GLU A 260 -19.52 0.60 12.69
C GLU A 260 -18.75 0.75 14.01
N GLU A 261 -17.46 1.11 13.95
CA GLU A 261 -16.58 1.06 15.13
C GLU A 261 -16.67 2.31 16.00
N MET A 262 -16.74 3.49 15.37
CA MET A 262 -17.06 4.75 16.03
C MET A 262 -18.57 4.87 16.29
N GLY A 263 -19.39 4.25 15.44
CA GLY A 263 -20.84 4.21 15.59
C GLY A 263 -21.48 5.60 15.52
N VAL A 264 -21.05 6.44 14.58
CA VAL A 264 -21.62 7.79 14.41
C VAL A 264 -23.14 7.68 14.23
N PRO A 265 -23.95 8.37 15.05
CA PRO A 265 -25.42 8.26 15.00
C PRO A 265 -25.97 8.50 13.60
N SER A 266 -26.96 7.69 13.20
CA SER A 266 -27.48 7.69 11.83
C SER A 266 -28.23 8.96 11.42
N ASP A 267 -28.64 9.77 12.39
CA ASP A 267 -29.24 11.09 12.17
C ASP A 267 -28.19 12.21 12.01
N THR A 268 -26.91 11.89 12.18
CA THR A 268 -25.79 12.82 12.12
C THR A 268 -24.98 12.59 10.83
N PRO A 269 -24.76 13.62 10.00
CA PRO A 269 -23.89 13.53 8.84
C PRO A 269 -22.46 13.16 9.21
N ILE A 270 -21.82 12.35 8.37
CA ILE A 270 -20.41 11.99 8.53
C ILE A 270 -19.54 13.12 7.98
N THR A 271 -18.69 13.70 8.85
CA THR A 271 -17.89 14.89 8.56
C THR A 271 -16.41 14.57 8.33
N ALA A 272 -15.65 15.58 7.88
CA ALA A 272 -14.19 15.51 7.79
C ALA A 272 -13.51 15.21 9.14
N GLU A 273 -14.09 15.66 10.26
CA GLU A 273 -13.56 15.39 11.60
C GLU A 273 -13.68 13.90 11.96
N HIS A 274 -14.82 13.27 11.63
CA HIS A 274 -14.97 11.82 11.80
C HIS A 274 -13.94 11.04 10.97
N MET A 275 -13.61 11.51 9.76
CA MET A 275 -12.60 10.87 8.91
C MET A 275 -11.17 10.99 9.46
N GLU A 276 -10.81 12.15 10.02
CA GLU A 276 -9.52 12.33 10.70
C GLU A 276 -9.40 11.39 11.91
N GLU A 277 -10.46 11.30 12.72
CA GLU A 277 -10.49 10.38 13.87
C GLU A 277 -10.38 8.91 13.43
N ALA A 278 -11.16 8.50 12.43
CA ALA A 278 -11.13 7.14 11.89
C ALA A 278 -9.74 6.76 11.35
N LYS A 279 -9.08 7.70 10.64
CA LYS A 279 -7.71 7.51 10.13
C LYS A 279 -6.72 7.22 11.28
N GLU A 280 -6.77 8.00 12.36
CA GLU A 280 -5.89 7.79 13.53
C GLU A 280 -6.18 6.45 14.23
N ARG A 281 -7.46 6.12 14.42
CA ARG A 281 -7.88 4.85 15.03
C ARG A 281 -7.41 3.65 14.21
N LEU A 282 -7.54 3.71 12.88
CA LEU A 282 -7.09 2.67 11.97
C LEU A 282 -5.57 2.44 12.04
N ILE A 283 -4.78 3.51 12.13
CA ILE A 283 -3.32 3.46 12.22
C ILE A 283 -2.89 2.88 13.58
N LEU A 284 -3.54 3.30 14.66
CA LEU A 284 -3.26 2.80 16.02
C LEU A 284 -3.66 1.33 16.21
N ALA A 285 -4.76 0.90 15.60
CA ALA A 285 -5.26 -0.46 15.71
C ALA A 285 -4.35 -1.51 15.07
N ARG A 286 -3.33 -1.11 14.29
CA ARG A 286 -2.40 -1.99 13.57
C ARG A 286 -3.13 -3.10 12.82
N ALA A 287 -4.02 -2.71 11.92
CA ALA A 287 -4.77 -3.67 11.12
C ALA A 287 -3.81 -4.67 10.43
N THR A 288 -4.19 -5.95 10.37
CA THR A 288 -3.34 -7.05 9.89
C THR A 288 -2.74 -6.81 8.50
N HIS A 289 -3.44 -6.09 7.63
CA HIS A 289 -2.92 -5.67 6.32
C HIS A 289 -1.67 -4.78 6.46
N LEU A 290 -1.70 -3.81 7.38
CA LEU A 290 -0.59 -2.90 7.66
C LEU A 290 0.62 -3.66 8.21
N ASP A 291 0.40 -4.66 9.08
CA ASP A 291 1.47 -5.53 9.59
C ASP A 291 2.12 -6.38 8.48
N SER A 292 1.33 -6.85 7.51
CA SER A 292 1.85 -7.61 6.37
C SER A 292 2.76 -6.76 5.46
N LEU A 293 2.46 -5.46 5.34
CA LEU A 293 3.29 -4.50 4.62
C LEU A 293 4.54 -4.14 5.42
N ALA A 294 4.40 -3.95 6.74
CA ALA A 294 5.48 -3.70 7.67
C ALA A 294 6.59 -4.76 7.59
N ALA A 295 6.22 -6.04 7.50
CA ALA A 295 7.17 -7.15 7.38
C ALA A 295 8.09 -7.04 6.15
N ARG A 296 7.65 -6.34 5.08
CA ARG A 296 8.44 -6.14 3.85
C ARG A 296 9.46 -5.01 3.97
N LEU A 297 9.31 -4.11 4.94
CA LEU A 297 10.21 -2.96 5.12
C LEU A 297 11.63 -3.37 5.52
N GLY A 298 11.84 -4.59 6.01
CA GLY A 298 13.16 -5.14 6.30
C GLY A 298 13.93 -5.67 5.08
N GLU A 299 13.28 -5.83 3.93
CA GLU A 299 13.94 -6.34 2.72
C GLU A 299 14.89 -5.30 2.12
N ASP A 300 16.13 -5.69 1.79
CA ASP A 300 17.14 -4.78 1.25
C ASP A 300 16.69 -4.01 0.01
N ARG A 301 15.93 -4.68 -0.87
CA ARG A 301 15.36 -4.07 -2.08
C ARG A 301 14.28 -3.03 -1.79
N VAL A 302 13.46 -3.26 -0.75
CA VAL A 302 12.43 -2.30 -0.32
C VAL A 302 13.12 -1.10 0.32
N ARG A 303 14.10 -1.36 1.19
CA ARG A 303 14.90 -0.31 1.84
C ARG A 303 15.56 0.63 0.84
N ARG A 304 16.17 0.11 -0.25
CA ARG A 304 16.82 0.94 -1.29
C ARG A 304 15.88 1.95 -1.95
N VAL A 305 14.56 1.68 -1.96
CA VAL A 305 13.55 2.59 -2.53
C VAL A 305 12.94 3.47 -1.46
N ILE A 306 12.59 2.92 -0.30
CA ILE A 306 11.85 3.64 0.75
C ILE A 306 12.78 4.60 1.52
N GLN A 307 14.05 4.26 1.75
CA GLN A 307 14.97 5.08 2.53
C GLN A 307 15.18 6.48 1.93
N PRO A 308 15.49 6.63 0.62
CA PRO A 308 15.62 7.96 0.03
C PRO A 308 14.29 8.74 0.03
N VAL A 309 13.15 8.05 -0.09
CA VAL A 309 11.82 8.70 -0.02
C VAL A 309 11.58 9.29 1.36
N ILE A 310 11.92 8.57 2.43
CA ILE A 310 11.83 9.08 3.81
C ILE A 310 12.84 10.22 4.03
N ALA A 311 14.03 10.11 3.46
CA ALA A 311 15.09 11.11 3.58
C ALA A 311 14.87 12.37 2.72
N GLY A 312 13.85 12.39 1.85
CA GLY A 312 13.58 13.51 0.94
C GLY A 312 14.63 13.66 -0.18
N GLU A 313 15.36 12.59 -0.52
CA GLU A 313 16.46 12.64 -1.49
C GLU A 313 15.97 12.35 -2.92
N LEU A 314 16.60 13.03 -3.89
CA LEU A 314 16.40 12.73 -5.32
C LEU A 314 16.98 11.36 -5.64
N LEU A 315 16.17 10.52 -6.26
CA LEU A 315 16.53 9.17 -6.64
C LEU A 315 17.40 9.18 -7.90
N LEU A 316 18.62 8.63 -7.78
CA LEU A 316 19.50 8.41 -8.93
C LEU A 316 19.10 7.10 -9.61
N GLN A 317 18.70 7.17 -10.88
CA GLN A 317 18.23 6.01 -11.66
C GLN A 317 19.41 5.09 -12.01
N THR A 318 19.27 3.80 -11.71
CA THR A 318 20.14 2.71 -12.15
C THR A 318 19.27 1.51 -12.57
N ASP A 319 19.78 0.61 -13.41
CA ASP A 319 19.00 -0.55 -13.88
C ASP A 319 18.51 -1.44 -12.72
N THR A 320 19.34 -1.64 -11.68
CA THR A 320 18.97 -2.36 -10.46
C THR A 320 17.90 -1.63 -9.64
N TYR A 321 17.92 -0.29 -9.67
CA TYR A 321 16.92 0.53 -9.00
C TYR A 321 15.55 0.45 -9.68
N ASP A 322 15.51 0.33 -11.01
CA ASP A 322 14.25 0.20 -11.75
C ASP A 322 13.51 -1.10 -11.42
N ASP A 323 14.23 -2.21 -11.27
CA ASP A 323 13.67 -3.50 -10.83
C ASP A 323 13.17 -3.47 -9.37
N ASP A 324 13.91 -2.81 -8.47
CA ASP A 324 13.50 -2.65 -7.08
C ASP A 324 12.30 -1.71 -6.95
N LEU A 325 12.27 -0.61 -7.70
CA LEU A 325 11.15 0.32 -7.73
C LEU A 325 9.89 -0.34 -8.30
N ALA A 326 10.01 -1.14 -9.36
CA ALA A 326 8.89 -1.92 -9.91
C ALA A 326 8.31 -2.85 -8.85
N TYR A 327 9.16 -3.56 -8.10
CA TYR A 327 8.70 -4.43 -7.02
C TYR A 327 8.01 -3.67 -5.89
N VAL A 328 8.54 -2.53 -5.45
CA VAL A 328 7.93 -1.73 -4.38
C VAL A 328 6.60 -1.12 -4.84
N ARG A 329 6.44 -0.80 -6.13
CA ARG A 329 5.15 -0.42 -6.74
C ARG A 329 4.15 -1.57 -6.76
N ASP A 330 4.60 -2.78 -7.09
CA ASP A 330 3.76 -3.98 -7.10
C ASP A 330 3.33 -4.39 -5.68
N LEU A 331 4.14 -4.08 -4.66
CA LEU A 331 3.72 -4.18 -3.26
C LEU A 331 2.66 -3.14 -2.86
N GLY A 332 2.50 -2.06 -3.64
CA GLY A 332 1.62 -0.94 -3.33
C GLY A 332 2.16 0.00 -2.26
N LEU A 333 3.46 -0.05 -1.96
CA LEU A 333 4.09 0.83 -0.96
C LEU A 333 4.38 2.23 -1.51
N VAL A 334 4.65 2.34 -2.81
CA VAL A 334 4.88 3.61 -3.50
C VAL A 334 3.88 3.82 -4.63
N ALA A 335 3.64 5.08 -4.97
CA ALA A 335 2.73 5.47 -6.04
C ALA A 335 3.18 4.87 -7.40
N PRO A 336 2.22 4.50 -8.27
CA PRO A 336 2.53 3.87 -9.56
C PRO A 336 3.19 4.85 -10.54
N ASP A 337 2.98 6.14 -10.37
CA ASP A 337 3.44 7.21 -11.23
C ASP A 337 4.73 7.89 -10.71
N ALA A 338 5.24 8.84 -11.49
CA ALA A 338 6.31 9.73 -11.08
C ALA A 338 5.73 11.06 -10.54
N PRO A 339 6.36 11.70 -9.56
CA PRO A 339 7.58 11.26 -8.89
C PRO A 339 7.32 10.16 -7.85
N VAL A 340 8.38 9.43 -7.50
CA VAL A 340 8.33 8.35 -6.50
C VAL A 340 7.99 8.95 -5.13
N ARG A 341 6.91 8.44 -4.55
CA ARG A 341 6.37 8.84 -3.24
C ARG A 341 5.67 7.64 -2.62
N VAL A 342 5.48 7.64 -1.31
CA VAL A 342 4.64 6.63 -0.63
C VAL A 342 3.23 6.66 -1.25
N ALA A 343 2.61 5.49 -1.41
CA ALA A 343 1.38 5.35 -2.19
C ALA A 343 0.20 6.19 -1.67
N ASN A 344 0.10 6.38 -0.36
CA ASN A 344 -0.94 7.20 0.27
C ASN A 344 -0.48 7.71 1.65
N PRO A 345 -1.11 8.79 2.18
CA PRO A 345 -0.80 9.33 3.50
C PRO A 345 -0.89 8.34 4.67
N ILE A 346 -1.85 7.40 4.65
CA ILE A 346 -1.96 6.39 5.72
C ILE A 346 -0.71 5.49 5.74
N TYR A 347 -0.28 5.00 4.58
CA TYR A 347 0.94 4.18 4.49
C TYR A 347 2.18 4.97 4.89
N GLN A 348 2.23 6.26 4.58
CA GLN A 348 3.32 7.14 4.98
C GLN A 348 3.46 7.22 6.51
N GLU A 349 2.35 7.32 7.23
CA GLU A 349 2.35 7.30 8.70
C GLU A 349 2.74 5.92 9.24
N VAL A 350 2.14 4.87 8.69
CA VAL A 350 2.37 3.48 9.12
C VAL A 350 3.83 3.06 8.96
N ILE A 351 4.45 3.36 7.81
CA ILE A 351 5.86 3.04 7.56
C ILE A 351 6.75 3.65 8.63
N VAL A 352 6.54 4.94 8.94
CA VAL A 352 7.35 5.67 9.91
C VAL A 352 7.16 5.13 11.32
N ARG A 353 5.91 4.86 11.72
CA ARG A 353 5.62 4.24 13.02
C ARG A 353 6.24 2.86 13.18
N VAL A 354 6.13 2.01 12.16
CA VAL A 354 6.71 0.67 12.19
C VAL A 354 8.23 0.74 12.35
N LEU A 355 8.88 1.58 11.54
CA LEU A 355 10.33 1.75 11.59
C LEU A 355 10.80 2.44 12.88
N GLY A 356 9.96 3.30 13.46
CA GLY A 356 10.20 4.02 14.71
C GLY A 356 9.80 3.27 15.99
N ASN A 357 9.17 2.10 15.90
CA ASN A 357 8.57 1.40 17.05
C ASN A 357 9.58 1.10 18.17
N ASN A 358 10.82 0.74 17.81
CA ASN A 358 11.89 0.52 18.78
C ASN A 358 12.24 1.81 19.54
N THR A 359 12.27 2.94 18.86
CA THR A 359 12.51 4.25 19.47
C THR A 359 11.35 4.68 20.34
N GLU A 360 10.10 4.51 19.87
CA GLU A 360 8.89 4.88 20.62
C GLU A 360 8.86 4.19 21.99
N GLY A 361 9.28 2.92 22.06
CA GLY A 361 9.39 2.16 23.31
C GLY A 361 10.46 2.66 24.30
N GLN A 362 11.44 3.45 23.84
CA GLN A 362 12.46 4.06 24.72
C GLN A 362 12.03 5.41 25.30
N VAL A 363 10.95 6.01 24.77
CA VAL A 363 10.47 7.33 25.23
C VAL A 363 9.61 7.16 26.48
N VAL A 364 10.23 7.41 27.64
CA VAL A 364 9.61 7.34 28.97
C VAL A 364 8.82 8.60 29.37
N ALA A 365 9.00 9.70 28.65
CA ALA A 365 8.36 10.96 28.98
C ALA A 365 6.82 10.87 28.82
N ALA A 366 6.09 11.42 29.79
CA ALA A 366 4.63 11.37 29.81
C ALA A 366 4.02 12.43 28.87
N PRO A 367 3.14 12.07 27.92
CA PRO A 367 2.56 13.01 26.95
C PRO A 367 1.85 14.22 27.59
N SER A 368 1.13 13.98 28.69
CA SER A 368 0.41 15.01 29.45
C SER A 368 1.34 16.08 30.03
N SER A 369 2.61 15.75 30.28
CA SER A 369 3.58 16.71 30.84
C SER A 369 3.99 17.81 29.85
N PHE A 370 3.69 17.64 28.57
CA PHE A 370 3.96 18.62 27.50
C PHE A 370 2.74 19.47 27.15
N ARG A 371 1.66 19.37 27.93
CA ARG A 371 0.44 20.15 27.71
C ARG A 371 0.37 21.33 28.66
N LEU A 372 0.06 22.50 28.11
CA LEU A 372 -0.32 23.67 28.85
C LEU A 372 -1.76 23.51 29.40
N PRO A 373 -2.16 24.28 30.43
CA PRO A 373 -3.50 24.16 31.02
C PRO A 373 -4.67 24.35 30.06
N ASP A 374 -4.47 25.06 28.95
CA ASP A 374 -5.48 25.29 27.90
C ASP A 374 -5.53 24.19 26.83
N GLY A 375 -4.64 23.20 26.92
CA GLY A 375 -4.53 22.08 25.99
C GLY A 375 -3.49 22.27 24.87
N ARG A 376 -2.86 23.46 24.77
CA ARG A 376 -1.75 23.68 23.83
C ARG A 376 -0.53 22.83 24.18
N ILE A 377 0.32 22.58 23.19
CA ILE A 377 1.59 21.88 23.39
C ILE A 377 2.68 22.90 23.74
N ASP A 378 3.44 22.60 24.79
CA ASP A 378 4.62 23.38 25.19
C ASP A 378 5.80 22.97 24.29
N MET A 379 5.95 23.71 23.19
CA MET A 379 6.96 23.41 22.17
C MET A 379 8.39 23.56 22.68
N ASP A 380 8.67 24.55 23.53
CA ASP A 380 10.00 24.75 24.10
C ASP A 380 10.40 23.57 24.98
N LYS A 381 9.46 23.11 25.83
CA LYS A 381 9.68 21.92 26.66
C LYS A 381 9.83 20.65 25.82
N LEU A 382 9.02 20.49 24.78
CA LEU A 382 9.09 19.36 23.86
C LEU A 382 10.45 19.31 23.16
N LEU A 383 10.91 20.42 22.59
CA LEU A 383 12.18 20.50 21.89
C LEU A 383 13.36 20.25 22.83
N CYS A 384 13.35 20.86 24.04
CA CYS A 384 14.38 20.63 25.05
C CYS A 384 14.44 19.15 25.46
N SER A 385 13.29 18.52 25.72
CA SER A 385 13.24 17.10 26.09
C SER A 385 13.65 16.18 24.93
N PHE A 386 13.31 16.54 23.69
CA PHE A 386 13.82 15.83 22.52
C PHE A 386 15.35 15.94 22.40
N ALA A 387 15.92 17.13 22.61
CA ALA A 387 17.37 17.33 22.58
C ALA A 387 18.08 16.52 23.67
N GLU A 388 17.53 16.43 24.88
CA GLU A 388 18.03 15.56 25.94
C GLU A 388 17.97 14.08 25.54
N PHE A 389 16.82 13.63 25.05
CA PHE A 389 16.64 12.26 24.56
C PHE A 389 17.62 11.91 23.44
N TRP A 390 17.84 12.83 22.50
CA TRP A 390 18.78 12.66 21.39
C TRP A 390 20.23 12.56 21.88
N ARG A 391 20.64 13.33 22.89
CA ARG A 391 21.98 13.23 23.49
C ARG A 391 22.23 11.87 24.14
N GLU A 392 21.22 11.31 24.80
CA GLU A 392 21.35 10.05 25.52
C GLU A 392 21.24 8.82 24.60
N ASN A 393 20.36 8.87 23.60
CA ASN A 393 19.94 7.70 22.84
C ASN A 393 20.15 7.82 21.32
N GLY A 394 20.33 9.03 20.80
CA GLY A 394 20.27 9.33 19.36
C GLY A 394 21.29 8.57 18.53
N GLU A 395 22.55 8.53 18.95
CA GLU A 395 23.61 7.80 18.24
C GLU A 395 23.38 6.29 18.20
N ILE A 396 22.95 5.70 19.32
CA ILE A 396 22.69 4.26 19.42
C ILE A 396 21.49 3.88 18.55
N LEU A 397 20.40 4.65 18.64
CA LEU A 397 19.18 4.42 17.87
C LEU A 397 19.42 4.64 16.37
N ALA A 398 20.20 5.65 16.00
CA ALA A 398 20.54 5.91 14.61
C ALA A 398 21.40 4.79 14.01
N THR A 399 22.37 4.28 14.77
CA THR A 399 23.26 3.19 14.34
C THR A 399 22.54 1.84 14.26
N ALA A 400 21.59 1.58 15.16
CA ALA A 400 20.81 0.35 15.19
C ALA A 400 19.68 0.32 14.13
N SER A 401 19.41 1.44 13.45
CA SER A 401 18.34 1.56 12.47
C SER A 401 18.59 0.70 11.23
N THR A 402 17.56 0.00 10.77
CA THR A 402 17.56 -0.65 9.45
C THR A 402 17.68 0.37 8.32
N TYR A 403 17.27 1.62 8.58
CA TYR A 403 17.26 2.75 7.65
C TYR A 403 18.26 3.84 8.10
N PRO A 404 19.58 3.64 7.97
CA PRO A 404 20.60 4.54 8.52
C PRO A 404 20.50 5.98 7.99
N GLU A 405 20.18 6.15 6.71
CA GLU A 405 20.13 7.48 6.06
C GLU A 405 18.90 8.31 6.45
N ALA A 406 17.85 7.65 6.95
CA ALA A 406 16.62 8.26 7.42
C ALA A 406 16.45 8.17 8.95
N ALA A 407 17.47 7.68 9.67
CA ALA A 407 17.33 7.29 11.06
C ALA A 407 17.00 8.49 11.97
N ALA A 408 17.63 9.63 11.74
CA ALA A 408 17.36 10.84 12.52
C ALA A 408 15.90 11.32 12.36
N GLN A 409 15.38 11.28 11.14
CA GLN A 409 13.98 11.58 10.88
C GLN A 409 13.06 10.57 11.57
N LEU A 410 13.35 9.27 11.46
CA LEU A 410 12.56 8.21 12.11
C LEU A 410 12.54 8.35 13.63
N VAL A 411 13.67 8.67 14.25
CA VAL A 411 13.78 8.88 15.70
C VAL A 411 12.98 10.09 16.15
N THR A 412 13.11 11.22 15.42
CA THR A 412 12.33 12.43 15.69
C THR A 412 10.83 12.14 15.62
N MET A 413 10.41 11.42 14.59
CA MET A 413 9.02 11.04 14.41
C MET A 413 8.50 10.13 15.51
N ALA A 414 9.23 9.09 15.86
CA ALA A 414 8.83 8.18 16.94
C ALA A 414 8.68 8.94 18.27
N TYR A 415 9.57 9.89 18.55
CA TYR A 415 9.47 10.74 19.72
C TYR A 415 8.22 11.64 19.67
N LEU A 416 8.00 12.34 18.55
CA LEU A 416 6.83 13.19 18.37
C LEU A 416 5.53 12.39 18.46
N HIS A 417 5.44 11.23 17.82
CA HIS A 417 4.29 10.34 17.95
C HIS A 417 4.05 9.98 19.41
N ARG A 418 5.07 9.61 20.17
CA ARG A 418 4.88 9.26 21.58
C ARG A 418 4.26 10.39 22.39
N ILE A 419 4.69 11.63 22.16
CA ILE A 419 4.36 12.81 22.97
C ILE A 419 3.09 13.55 22.50
N VAL A 420 2.87 13.60 21.19
CA VAL A 420 1.72 14.26 20.58
C VAL A 420 0.49 13.36 20.61
N ASN A 421 0.65 12.05 20.40
CA ASN A 421 -0.50 11.14 20.33
C ASN A 421 -1.22 11.03 21.68
N GLY A 422 -2.53 11.28 21.64
CA GLY A 422 -3.43 11.34 22.79
C GLY A 422 -4.30 12.59 22.82
N ALA A 423 -3.91 13.66 22.10
CA ALA A 423 -4.71 14.88 21.99
C ALA A 423 -4.43 15.75 20.74
N GLY A 424 -3.51 15.36 19.84
CA GLY A 424 -3.15 16.15 18.65
C GLY A 424 -2.75 15.26 17.46
N PHE A 425 -2.48 15.89 16.33
CA PHE A 425 -2.18 15.25 15.04
C PHE A 425 -0.78 15.67 14.56
N ILE A 426 -0.11 14.79 13.81
CA ILE A 426 1.13 15.10 13.10
C ILE A 426 0.86 14.86 11.62
N ASP A 427 0.88 15.92 10.81
CA ASP A 427 0.82 15.78 9.36
C ASP A 427 2.23 15.72 8.79
N ARG A 428 2.40 14.89 7.78
CA ARG A 428 3.67 14.72 7.08
C ARG A 428 3.50 14.95 5.59
N GLU A 429 4.42 15.70 4.99
CA GLU A 429 4.36 16.01 3.57
C GLU A 429 5.67 15.65 2.84
N TYR A 430 5.76 14.46 2.24
CA TYR A 430 6.87 14.16 1.32
C TYR A 430 6.61 14.80 -0.05
N GLY A 431 7.58 15.56 -0.56
CA GLY A 431 7.54 16.10 -1.91
C GLY A 431 8.87 15.94 -2.61
N VAL A 432 9.00 14.95 -3.49
CA VAL A 432 9.99 15.04 -4.56
C VAL A 432 9.58 16.20 -5.47
N GLY A 433 10.33 17.30 -5.43
CA GLY A 433 10.17 18.44 -6.34
C GLY A 433 9.12 19.50 -5.95
N ARG A 434 8.38 19.33 -4.85
CA ARG A 434 7.56 20.42 -4.25
C ARG A 434 8.01 20.65 -2.82
N ARG A 435 8.59 21.84 -2.57
CA ARG A 435 9.09 22.33 -1.29
C ARG A 435 7.98 22.30 -0.24
N ARG A 436 7.86 21.23 0.52
CA ARG A 436 6.91 21.07 1.63
C ARG A 436 7.73 20.89 2.91
N VAL A 437 7.19 21.34 4.04
CA VAL A 437 7.84 21.12 5.34
C VAL A 437 7.66 19.68 5.74
N ASP A 438 8.71 19.11 6.34
CA ASP A 438 8.71 17.71 6.74
C ASP A 438 7.55 17.38 7.68
N LEU A 439 7.24 18.25 8.66
CA LEU A 439 6.25 17.98 9.72
C LEU A 439 5.43 19.19 10.15
N LEU A 440 4.13 18.98 10.37
CA LEU A 440 3.22 19.94 10.98
C LEU A 440 2.51 19.30 12.17
N ILE A 441 2.69 19.85 13.37
CA ILE A 441 1.92 19.46 14.55
C ILE A 441 0.64 20.29 14.59
N ARG A 442 -0.52 19.63 14.68
CA ARG A 442 -1.83 20.24 14.93
C ARG A 442 -2.34 19.81 16.29
N GLN A 443 -2.41 20.73 17.25
CA GLN A 443 -2.90 20.46 18.60
C GLN A 443 -4.21 21.22 18.84
N PRO A 444 -5.37 20.52 18.84
CA PRO A 444 -6.63 21.06 19.34
C PRO A 444 -6.48 21.58 20.77
N TYR A 445 -7.05 22.75 21.04
CA TYR A 445 -7.08 23.37 22.36
C TYR A 445 -8.34 24.22 22.55
N THR A 446 -8.63 24.62 23.78
CA THR A 446 -9.76 25.50 24.09
C THR A 446 -9.25 26.92 24.26
N ALA A 447 -9.72 27.84 23.43
CA ALA A 447 -9.36 29.25 23.51
C ALA A 447 -10.00 29.91 24.74
N ALA A 448 -9.53 31.11 25.09
CA ALA A 448 -10.00 31.83 26.28
C ALA A 448 -11.50 32.18 26.25
N ASP A 449 -12.10 32.23 25.07
CA ASP A 449 -13.54 32.45 24.85
C ASP A 449 -14.36 31.15 24.89
N GLY A 450 -13.73 30.01 25.17
CA GLY A 450 -14.36 28.69 25.18
C GLY A 450 -14.52 28.05 23.80
N SER A 451 -14.08 28.71 22.72
CA SER A 451 -14.11 28.16 21.38
C SER A 451 -13.02 27.09 21.18
N ARG A 452 -13.26 26.16 20.26
CA ARG A 452 -12.24 25.18 19.83
C ARG A 452 -11.31 25.84 18.84
N ALA A 453 -10.02 25.76 19.09
CA ALA A 453 -8.97 26.24 18.20
C ALA A 453 -7.90 25.16 17.99
N VAL A 454 -7.00 25.39 17.03
CA VAL A 454 -5.92 24.46 16.70
C VAL A 454 -4.61 25.21 16.68
N GLN A 455 -3.66 24.81 17.53
CA GLN A 455 -2.27 25.27 17.46
C GLN A 455 -1.58 24.54 16.32
N ARG A 456 -0.75 25.26 15.55
CA ARG A 456 0.01 24.75 14.42
C ARG A 456 1.48 25.04 14.60
N GLU A 457 2.33 24.02 14.54
CA GLU A 457 3.78 24.15 14.70
C GLU A 457 4.49 23.44 13.56
N ALA A 458 5.29 24.18 12.78
CA ALA A 458 6.01 23.66 11.63
C ALA A 458 7.45 23.26 12.01
N LEU A 459 7.84 22.03 11.64
CA LEU A 459 9.17 21.48 11.88
C LEU A 459 9.78 20.98 10.56
N GLU A 460 10.92 21.55 10.19
CA GLU A 460 11.72 21.13 9.04
C GLU A 460 12.93 20.31 9.50
N LEU A 461 13.19 19.15 8.89
CA LEU A 461 14.31 18.28 9.26
C LEU A 461 15.36 18.23 8.15
N LYS A 462 16.64 18.34 8.52
CA LYS A 462 17.76 18.20 7.60
C LYS A 462 18.82 17.29 8.18
N VAL A 463 19.45 16.51 7.32
CA VAL A 463 20.58 15.65 7.68
C VAL A 463 21.82 16.13 6.93
N TRP A 464 22.83 16.58 7.67
CA TRP A 464 24.11 16.98 7.11
C TRP A 464 25.05 15.78 7.03
N ARG A 465 25.25 15.27 5.82
CA ARG A 465 26.09 14.09 5.54
C ARG A 465 27.48 14.47 5.04
N GLN A 466 28.40 13.51 5.11
CA GLN A 466 29.74 13.67 4.55
C GLN A 466 29.67 13.95 3.04
N GLY A 467 30.47 14.91 2.56
CA GLY A 467 30.50 15.30 1.14
C GLY A 467 29.32 16.19 0.69
N ARG A 468 28.40 16.56 1.60
CA ARG A 468 27.31 17.51 1.32
C ARG A 468 27.61 18.87 1.96
N THR A 469 27.10 19.93 1.35
CA THR A 469 27.13 21.28 1.93
C THR A 469 26.25 21.37 3.18
N ASP A 470 26.52 22.32 4.07
CA ASP A 470 25.67 22.56 5.24
C ASP A 470 24.23 22.88 4.76
N PRO A 471 23.22 22.09 5.16
CA PRO A 471 21.85 22.27 4.68
C PRO A 471 21.13 23.45 5.34
N LEU A 472 21.77 24.23 6.22
CA LEU A 472 21.15 25.34 6.94
C LEU A 472 20.43 26.33 6.03
N ALA A 473 21.10 26.85 4.99
CA ALA A 473 20.51 27.85 4.10
C ALA A 473 19.33 27.27 3.30
N GLU A 474 19.44 26.02 2.85
CA GLU A 474 18.38 25.30 2.15
C GLU A 474 17.17 25.06 3.06
N GLY A 475 17.42 24.57 4.29
CA GLY A 475 16.38 24.31 5.28
C GLY A 475 15.64 25.57 5.72
N LEU A 476 16.36 26.69 5.91
CA LEU A 476 15.73 27.97 6.22
C LEU A 476 14.83 28.47 5.08
N ALA A 477 15.26 28.34 3.83
CA ALA A 477 14.45 28.74 2.69
C ALA A 477 13.19 27.87 2.53
N GLN A 478 13.31 26.56 2.74
CA GLN A 478 12.17 25.64 2.65
C GLN A 478 11.17 25.84 3.79
N LEU A 479 11.65 26.04 5.03
CA LEU A 479 10.80 26.38 6.16
C LEU A 479 10.07 27.70 5.90
N ASP A 480 10.76 28.72 5.41
CA ASP A 480 10.18 30.03 5.11
C ASP A 480 9.06 29.99 4.06
N ASP A 481 9.31 29.29 2.94
CA ASP A 481 8.31 29.06 1.89
C ASP A 481 7.04 28.40 2.47
N TYR A 482 7.19 27.50 3.43
CA TYR A 482 6.07 26.81 4.05
C TYR A 482 5.32 27.66 5.08
N LEU A 483 6.06 28.36 5.94
CA LEU A 483 5.49 29.28 6.92
C LEU A 483 4.63 30.34 6.23
N ASP A 484 5.06 30.82 5.07
CA ASP A 484 4.29 31.75 4.24
C ASP A 484 2.94 31.16 3.80
N ARG A 485 2.94 29.94 3.22
CA ARG A 485 1.72 29.27 2.75
C ARG A 485 0.75 28.91 3.86
N MET A 486 1.26 28.62 5.05
CA MET A 486 0.45 28.23 6.22
C MET A 486 0.11 29.41 7.12
N GLU A 487 0.52 30.63 6.74
CA GLU A 487 0.34 31.86 7.50
C GLU A 487 0.88 31.76 8.94
N LEU A 488 2.02 31.09 9.10
CA LEU A 488 2.71 30.90 10.37
C LEU A 488 3.85 31.91 10.53
N SER A 489 4.03 32.43 11.75
CA SER A 489 5.07 33.40 12.07
C SER A 489 6.36 32.78 12.60
N THR A 490 6.29 31.55 13.11
CA THR A 490 7.41 30.84 13.74
C THR A 490 7.46 29.39 13.26
N GLY A 491 8.65 28.79 13.34
CA GLY A 491 8.87 27.38 13.03
C GLY A 491 10.19 26.90 13.61
N THR A 492 10.43 25.59 13.51
CA THR A 492 11.68 24.97 13.97
C THR A 492 12.39 24.30 12.81
N LEU A 493 13.68 24.57 12.65
CA LEU A 493 14.58 23.82 11.78
C LEU A 493 15.45 22.91 12.65
N VAL A 494 15.47 21.62 12.35
CA VAL A 494 16.35 20.64 13.00
C VAL A 494 17.40 20.16 12.01
N VAL A 495 18.68 20.36 12.33
CA VAL A 495 19.81 19.91 11.49
C VAL A 495 20.60 18.84 12.23
N PHE A 496 20.52 17.60 11.77
CA PHE A 496 21.29 16.47 12.28
C PHE A 496 22.63 16.36 11.56
N ASP A 497 23.73 16.62 12.25
CA ASP A 497 25.09 16.49 11.73
C ASP A 497 25.59 15.06 11.91
N THR A 498 25.48 14.25 10.84
CA THR A 498 25.87 12.83 10.85
C THR A 498 27.24 12.60 10.23
N ARG A 499 28.03 13.67 10.05
CA ARG A 499 29.39 13.56 9.48
C ARG A 499 30.33 12.84 10.46
N PRO A 500 31.22 11.96 9.98
CA PRO A 500 32.18 11.26 10.85
C PRO A 500 33.07 12.19 11.69
N GLN A 501 33.34 13.40 11.19
CA GLN A 501 34.16 14.42 11.84
C GLN A 501 33.35 15.41 12.70
N ALA A 502 32.04 15.21 12.85
CA ALA A 502 31.21 16.07 13.68
C ALA A 502 31.62 15.93 15.16
N ALA A 503 31.42 17.00 15.94
CA ALA A 503 31.63 16.93 17.38
C ALA A 503 30.68 15.90 18.02
N PRO A 504 31.04 15.34 19.20
CA PRO A 504 30.17 14.42 19.94
C PRO A 504 28.76 14.98 20.13
N VAL A 505 27.72 14.14 20.09
CA VAL A 505 26.31 14.59 20.14
C VAL A 505 26.04 15.56 21.30
N HIS A 506 26.60 15.31 22.48
CA HIS A 506 26.41 16.18 23.65
C HIS A 506 26.99 17.60 23.48
N GLU A 507 28.04 17.76 22.67
CA GLU A 507 28.66 19.06 22.37
C GLU A 507 27.97 19.78 21.21
N ARG A 508 27.53 19.04 20.18
CA ARG A 508 26.91 19.64 18.99
C ARG A 508 25.41 19.92 19.13
N THR A 509 24.73 19.28 20.08
CA THR A 509 23.28 19.45 20.29
C THR A 509 22.98 20.77 20.99
N ALA A 510 22.62 21.80 20.22
CA ALA A 510 22.42 23.16 20.71
C ALA A 510 21.27 23.89 20.00
N PHE A 511 20.66 24.83 20.73
CA PHE A 511 19.63 25.72 20.20
C PHE A 511 20.22 27.08 19.82
N SER A 512 19.73 27.66 18.74
CA SER A 512 19.99 29.06 18.38
C SER A 512 18.77 29.66 17.68
N GLN A 513 18.70 30.98 17.62
CA GLN A 513 17.70 31.69 16.82
C GLN A 513 18.31 32.03 15.45
N GLN A 514 17.54 31.80 14.38
CA GLN A 514 17.91 32.12 13.01
C GLN A 514 16.85 33.00 12.36
N THR A 515 17.24 33.70 11.30
CA THR A 515 16.34 34.54 10.50
C THR A 515 16.17 33.91 9.12
N THR A 516 14.93 33.70 8.71
CA THR A 516 14.60 33.19 7.37
C THR A 516 14.83 34.24 6.28
N PRO A 517 14.85 33.87 4.98
CA PRO A 517 14.97 34.84 3.89
C PRO A 517 13.92 35.98 3.92
N SER A 518 12.69 35.69 4.35
CA SER A 518 11.62 36.69 4.50
C SER A 518 11.68 37.48 5.82
N GLY A 519 12.65 37.21 6.70
CA GLY A 519 12.83 37.93 7.96
C GLY A 519 12.09 37.34 9.17
N ARG A 520 11.55 36.11 9.08
CA ARG A 520 10.90 35.43 10.21
C ARG A 520 11.95 34.89 11.18
N THR A 521 11.67 34.97 12.48
CA THR A 521 12.52 34.37 13.52
C THR A 521 12.12 32.91 13.73
N VAL A 522 13.08 32.00 13.58
CA VAL A 522 12.86 30.55 13.71
C VAL A 522 13.89 29.93 14.65
N THR A 523 13.46 28.87 15.36
CA THR A 523 14.33 28.11 16.24
C THR A 523 15.16 27.12 15.41
N LEU A 524 16.49 27.14 15.56
CA LEU A 524 17.38 26.13 15.01
C LEU A 524 17.84 25.20 16.14
N LEU A 525 17.50 23.91 16.03
CA LEU A 525 18.14 22.83 16.78
C LEU A 525 19.19 22.17 15.88
N ARG A 526 20.46 22.35 16.20
CA ARG A 526 21.54 21.58 15.55
C ARG A 526 21.88 20.40 16.46
N ALA A 527 21.91 19.17 15.94
CA ALA A 527 21.93 17.91 16.71
C ALA A 527 22.87 16.86 16.11
#